data_AF-A0A842L6K9-F1
#
_entry.id   AF-A0A842L6K9-F1
#
_cell.length_a   1.000
_cell.length_b   1.000
_cell.length_c   1.000
_cell.angle_alpha   90.00
_cell.angle_beta   90.00
_cell.angle_gamma   90.00
#
_symmetry.space_group_name_H-M   'P 1'
#
loop_
_entity.id
_entity.type
_entity.pdbx_description
1 polymer ?
#
loop_
_entity_poly.entity_id
_entity_poly.type
_entity_poly.pdbx_seq_one_letter_code
_entity_poly.pdbx_strand_id
1 'polypeptide(L)'
;IEEIDFLIIEGFKKMEFANISTSIENEFTIKKVDPFSLTDEEFNKLLQLIEKRTYGLLLGLNCGKCGFESCKEFAQAKIRGDADDINCKSQFKKAMLRINGNPIPLNPFVQKIMSKTIKGMVESLQREETEINKIEIIIK
;
A
#
# COMPACT_ATOMS: atom_id res chain seq x y z
N ILE A 1 -10.47 7.39 -11.87
CA ILE A 1 -9.73 7.85 -10.68
C ILE A 1 -8.30 7.44 -10.92
N GLU A 2 -7.54 8.34 -11.52
CA GLU A 2 -6.12 8.15 -11.85
C GLU A 2 -5.33 8.53 -10.60
N GLU A 3 -4.67 7.51 -10.02
CA GLU A 3 -3.80 7.54 -8.83
C GLU A 3 -4.35 8.24 -7.57
N ILE A 4 -4.63 7.44 -6.52
CA ILE A 4 -5.07 7.94 -5.21
C ILE A 4 -3.86 8.04 -4.29
N ASP A 5 -3.53 9.25 -3.83
CA ASP A 5 -2.42 9.46 -2.87
C ASP A 5 -2.81 9.06 -1.44
N PHE A 6 -4.03 9.42 -1.03
CA PHE A 6 -4.57 9.12 0.30
C PHE A 6 -6.00 8.60 0.20
N LEU A 7 -6.29 7.57 1.00
CA LEU A 7 -7.65 7.09 1.25
C LEU A 7 -7.98 7.37 2.71
N ILE A 8 -8.88 8.34 2.94
CA ILE A 8 -9.39 8.64 4.28
C ILE A 8 -10.67 7.85 4.49
N ILE A 9 -10.72 7.08 5.57
CA ILE A 9 -11.88 6.26 5.94
C ILE A 9 -12.31 6.66 7.34
N GLU A 10 -13.58 7.02 7.49
CA GLU A 10 -14.18 7.23 8.81
C GLU A 10 -14.69 5.89 9.38
N GLY A 11 -14.36 5.61 10.64
CA GLY A 11 -14.79 4.40 11.33
C GLY A 11 -13.77 3.26 11.24
N PHE A 12 -14.24 2.03 10.98
CA PHE A 12 -13.40 0.82 10.86
C PHE A 12 -12.37 0.62 11.99
N LYS A 13 -12.70 1.04 13.23
CA LYS A 13 -11.79 1.08 14.39
C LYS A 13 -11.13 -0.25 14.77
N LYS A 14 -11.64 -1.38 14.25
CA LYS A 14 -11.12 -2.74 14.48
C LYS A 14 -10.14 -3.21 13.40
N MET A 15 -9.97 -2.43 12.32
CA MET A 15 -9.07 -2.77 11.22
C MET A 15 -7.65 -2.30 11.54
N GLU A 16 -6.68 -2.98 10.94
CA GLU A 16 -5.24 -2.70 11.09
C GLU A 16 -4.79 -1.50 10.21
N PHE A 17 -5.63 -0.47 10.12
CA PHE A 17 -5.32 0.76 9.41
C PHE A 17 -4.73 1.80 10.34
N ALA A 18 -3.73 2.51 9.85
CA ALA A 18 -3.23 3.71 10.49
C ALA A 18 -4.38 4.71 10.67
N ASN A 19 -4.61 5.13 11.92
CA ASN A 19 -5.76 5.98 12.25
C ASN A 19 -5.37 7.15 13.16
N ILE A 20 -6.16 8.22 13.07
CA ILE A 20 -6.21 9.29 14.05
C ILE A 20 -7.45 9.05 14.91
N SER A 21 -7.29 9.05 16.23
CA SER A 21 -8.41 8.80 17.14
C SER A 21 -8.88 10.10 17.78
N THR A 22 -10.20 10.28 17.87
CA THR A 22 -10.81 11.35 18.67
C THR A 22 -11.28 10.87 20.05
N SER A 23 -11.10 9.59 20.36
CA SER A 23 -11.68 8.96 21.55
C SER A 23 -10.82 7.84 22.13
N ILE A 24 -10.86 6.65 21.52
CA ILE A 24 -10.19 5.44 22.00
C ILE A 24 -9.00 5.12 21.09
N GLU A 25 -7.83 4.91 21.68
CA GLU A 25 -6.62 4.53 20.97
C GLU A 25 -6.53 3.00 20.81
N ASN A 26 -5.87 2.56 19.74
CA ASN A 26 -5.52 1.17 19.50
C ASN A 26 -4.06 1.07 19.04
N GLU A 27 -3.60 -0.16 18.79
CA GLU A 27 -2.23 -0.43 18.35
C GLU A 27 -1.86 0.19 16.97
N PHE A 28 -2.84 0.72 16.24
CA PHE A 28 -2.66 1.41 14.95
C PHE A 28 -3.00 2.90 15.00
N THR A 29 -3.20 3.48 16.19
CA THR A 29 -3.44 4.91 16.34
C THR A 29 -2.13 5.68 16.25
N ILE A 30 -1.99 6.54 15.24
CA ILE A 30 -0.85 7.46 15.08
C ILE A 30 -0.86 8.50 16.19
N LYS A 31 -2.03 9.10 16.44
CA LYS A 31 -2.22 10.14 17.44
C LYS A 31 -3.68 10.25 17.85
N LYS A 32 -3.93 10.46 19.15
CA LYS A 32 -5.22 10.93 19.65
C LYS A 32 -5.28 12.46 19.58
N VAL A 33 -6.39 12.99 19.08
CA VAL A 33 -6.62 14.43 18.90
C VAL A 33 -7.97 14.81 19.50
N ASP A 34 -8.03 16.00 20.10
CA ASP A 34 -9.31 16.65 20.40
C ASP A 34 -9.61 17.64 19.27
N PRO A 35 -10.62 17.38 18.43
CA PRO A 35 -10.92 18.23 17.29
C PRO A 35 -11.41 19.63 17.69
N PHE A 36 -11.87 19.83 18.93
CA PHE A 36 -12.39 21.13 19.38
C PHE A 36 -11.32 22.07 19.91
N SER A 37 -10.12 21.56 20.19
CA SER A 37 -8.98 22.34 20.71
C SER A 37 -7.75 22.32 19.79
N LEU A 38 -7.85 21.67 18.62
CA LEU A 38 -6.73 21.55 17.68
C LEU A 38 -6.40 22.90 17.02
N THR A 39 -5.18 23.38 17.25
CA THR A 39 -4.66 24.59 16.61
C THR A 39 -4.11 24.33 15.21
N ASP A 40 -3.97 25.36 14.38
CA ASP A 40 -3.38 25.25 13.03
C ASP A 40 -1.94 24.69 13.08
N GLU A 41 -1.16 25.07 14.08
CA GLU A 41 0.21 24.55 14.26
C GLU A 41 0.20 23.04 14.56
N GLU A 42 -0.68 22.60 15.44
CA GLU A 42 -0.83 21.18 15.76
C GLU A 42 -1.39 20.37 14.60
N PHE A 43 -2.30 20.96 13.81
CA PHE A 43 -2.81 20.37 12.59
C PHE A 43 -1.70 20.15 11.57
N ASN A 44 -0.82 21.13 11.35
CA ASN A 44 0.33 20.98 10.46
C ASN A 44 1.29 19.89 10.94
N LYS A 45 1.55 19.81 12.25
CA LYS A 45 2.34 18.70 12.85
C LYS A 45 1.65 17.35 12.65
N LEU A 46 0.33 17.29 12.75
CA LEU A 46 -0.45 16.08 12.53
C LEU A 46 -0.34 15.61 11.07
N LEU A 47 -0.41 16.52 10.09
CA LEU A 47 -0.25 16.19 8.68
C LEU A 47 1.11 15.54 8.40
N GLN A 48 2.20 16.09 8.95
CA GLN A 48 3.53 15.49 8.82
C GLN A 48 3.61 14.07 9.42
N LEU A 49 2.93 13.83 10.54
CA LEU A 49 2.84 12.50 11.12
C LEU A 49 2.04 11.55 10.22
N ILE A 50 0.92 11.99 9.66
CA ILE A 50 0.09 11.19 8.75
C ILE A 50 0.91 10.77 7.53
N GLU A 51 1.60 11.70 6.87
CA GLU A 51 2.43 11.39 5.70
C GLU A 51 3.50 10.35 6.00
N LYS A 52 4.17 10.46 7.16
CA LYS A 52 5.27 9.57 7.55
C LYS A 52 4.82 8.23 8.08
N ARG A 53 3.69 8.19 8.80
CA ARG A 53 3.29 7.03 9.61
C ARG A 53 2.12 6.25 9.02
N THR A 54 1.46 6.77 7.99
CA THR A 54 0.51 5.97 7.22
C THR A 54 1.24 5.01 6.29
N TYR A 55 0.51 4.00 5.84
CA TYR A 55 0.97 2.98 4.90
C TYR A 55 -0.21 2.55 4.03
N GLY A 56 0.07 2.20 2.79
CA GLY A 56 -0.96 1.67 1.89
C GLY A 56 -1.46 0.29 2.31
N LEU A 57 -2.49 -0.20 1.62
CA LEU A 57 -3.10 -1.50 1.87
C LEU A 57 -2.05 -2.63 1.85
N LEU A 58 -1.87 -3.30 2.99
CA LEU A 58 -0.98 -4.43 3.14
C LEU A 58 -1.68 -5.71 2.69
N LEU A 59 -0.99 -6.51 1.88
CA LEU A 59 -1.57 -7.71 1.26
C LEU A 59 -1.37 -8.99 2.07
N GLY A 60 -0.92 -8.89 3.33
CA GLY A 60 -0.74 -10.04 4.23
C GLY A 60 0.32 -11.07 3.81
N LEU A 61 1.21 -10.73 2.86
CA LEU A 61 2.18 -11.65 2.28
C LEU A 61 3.33 -12.04 3.22
N ASN A 62 3.58 -11.27 4.29
CA ASN A 62 4.70 -11.46 5.23
C ASN A 62 6.05 -11.74 4.52
N CYS A 63 6.31 -11.00 3.44
CA CYS A 63 7.37 -11.35 2.49
C CYS A 63 8.80 -10.91 2.89
N GLY A 64 8.96 -10.18 4.00
CA GLY A 64 10.27 -9.68 4.47
C GLY A 64 10.91 -8.58 3.61
N LYS A 65 10.32 -8.16 2.49
CA LYS A 65 10.99 -7.26 1.52
C LYS A 65 11.10 -5.80 1.95
N CYS A 66 10.37 -5.40 3.00
CA CYS A 66 10.54 -4.10 3.65
C CYS A 66 11.43 -4.16 4.90
N GLY A 67 12.01 -5.32 5.25
CA GLY A 67 12.88 -5.48 6.42
C GLY A 67 12.18 -5.93 7.70
N PHE A 68 10.86 -6.15 7.67
CA PHE A 68 10.06 -6.62 8.81
C PHE A 68 9.56 -8.05 8.56
N GLU A 69 9.45 -8.87 9.61
CA GLU A 69 9.07 -10.29 9.53
C GLU A 69 7.61 -10.45 9.10
N SER A 70 6.74 -9.53 9.53
CA SER A 70 5.32 -9.56 9.16
C SER A 70 4.78 -8.21 8.70
N CYS A 71 3.67 -8.25 7.95
CA CYS A 71 2.94 -7.04 7.57
C CYS A 71 2.41 -6.29 8.80
N LYS A 72 1.98 -7.00 9.85
CA LYS A 72 1.52 -6.41 11.10
C LYS A 72 2.64 -5.69 11.84
N GLU A 73 3.82 -6.30 11.92
CA GLU A 73 5.00 -5.68 12.52
C GLU A 73 5.41 -4.41 11.76
N PHE A 74 5.43 -4.46 10.41
CA PHE A 74 5.68 -3.27 9.60
C PHE A 74 4.66 -2.16 9.87
N ALA A 75 3.37 -2.50 9.93
CA ALA A 75 2.31 -1.55 10.24
C ALA A 75 2.54 -0.89 11.61
N GLN A 76 2.77 -1.68 12.66
CA GLN A 76 3.05 -1.16 14.01
C GLN A 76 4.31 -0.29 14.04
N ALA A 77 5.38 -0.68 13.32
CA ALA A 77 6.61 0.10 13.23
C ALA A 77 6.38 1.47 12.57
N LYS A 78 5.53 1.55 11.52
CA LYS A 78 5.12 2.83 10.93
C LYS A 78 4.40 3.72 11.93
N ILE A 79 3.50 3.15 12.74
CA ILE A 79 2.73 3.91 13.74
C ILE A 79 3.63 4.48 14.84
N ARG A 80 4.61 3.69 15.30
CA ARG A 80 5.60 4.14 16.29
C ARG A 80 6.59 5.17 15.74
N GLY A 81 6.79 5.19 14.43
CA GLY A 81 7.75 6.05 13.74
C GLY A 81 9.11 5.39 13.48
N ASP A 82 9.25 4.09 13.81
CA ASP A 82 10.47 3.30 13.59
C ASP A 82 10.73 3.05 12.09
N ALA A 83 9.71 3.27 11.25
CA ALA A 83 9.69 2.95 9.83
C ALA A 83 9.28 4.14 8.95
N ASP A 84 9.43 5.38 9.42
CA ASP A 84 8.97 6.60 8.72
C ASP A 84 9.43 6.62 7.26
N ASP A 85 10.70 6.30 6.99
CA ASP A 85 11.29 6.31 5.64
C ASP A 85 11.16 4.96 4.88
N ILE A 86 10.43 4.00 5.44
CA ILE A 86 10.25 2.65 4.87
C ILE A 86 8.86 2.52 4.26
N ASN A 87 8.81 1.91 3.07
CA ASN A 87 7.59 1.62 2.33
C ASN A 87 7.50 0.14 1.96
N CYS A 88 6.28 -0.41 2.00
CA CYS A 88 5.98 -1.77 1.55
C CYS A 88 6.35 -1.93 0.06
N LYS A 89 7.15 -2.96 -0.25
CA LYS A 89 7.63 -3.20 -1.63
C LYS A 89 6.66 -4.02 -2.48
N SER A 90 5.61 -4.60 -1.87
CA SER A 90 4.73 -5.59 -2.49
C SER A 90 3.42 -5.02 -3.04
N GLN A 91 3.27 -3.69 -3.11
CA GLN A 91 2.12 -3.08 -3.77
C GLN A 91 2.05 -3.48 -5.26
N PHE A 92 0.84 -3.48 -5.83
CA PHE A 92 0.59 -3.86 -7.22
C PHE A 92 1.13 -2.81 -8.21
N LYS A 93 2.43 -2.85 -8.50
CA LYS A 93 3.08 -1.86 -9.37
C LYS A 93 3.48 -2.40 -10.74
N LYS A 94 3.69 -3.72 -10.88
CA LYS A 94 4.26 -4.31 -12.10
C LYS A 94 3.39 -5.38 -12.76
N ALA A 95 2.60 -6.09 -11.95
CA ALA A 95 1.69 -7.12 -12.41
C ALA A 95 0.57 -7.30 -11.39
N MET A 96 -0.62 -7.64 -11.88
CA MET A 96 -1.77 -8.06 -11.09
C MET A 96 -2.27 -9.38 -11.65
N LEU A 97 -2.40 -10.40 -10.80
CA LEU A 97 -3.03 -11.67 -11.14
C LEU A 97 -4.41 -11.72 -10.51
N ARG A 98 -5.40 -12.26 -11.24
CA ARG A 98 -6.74 -12.51 -10.71
C ARG A 98 -7.11 -13.97 -10.93
N ILE A 99 -7.69 -14.62 -9.91
CA ILE A 99 -8.30 -15.95 -10.01
C ILE A 99 -9.79 -15.78 -9.71
N ASN A 100 -10.66 -16.14 -10.67
CA ASN A 100 -12.11 -15.95 -10.57
C ASN A 100 -12.49 -14.49 -10.22
N GLY A 101 -11.81 -13.52 -10.82
CA GLY A 101 -12.00 -12.09 -10.53
C GLY A 101 -11.29 -11.58 -9.27
N ASN A 102 -10.88 -12.46 -8.36
CA ASN A 102 -10.24 -12.08 -7.10
C ASN A 102 -8.75 -11.77 -7.30
N PRO A 103 -8.25 -10.59 -6.89
CA PRO A 103 -6.84 -10.26 -6.98
C PRO A 103 -6.01 -11.16 -6.06
N ILE A 104 -4.93 -11.71 -6.59
CA ILE A 104 -3.97 -12.53 -5.84
C ILE A 104 -2.80 -11.66 -5.41
N PRO A 105 -2.52 -11.56 -4.11
CA PRO A 105 -1.32 -10.91 -3.60
C PRO A 105 -0.04 -11.48 -4.22
N LEU A 106 0.77 -10.62 -4.84
CA LEU A 106 2.04 -11.01 -5.42
C LEU A 106 3.18 -10.25 -4.75
N ASN A 107 4.19 -10.98 -4.29
CA ASN A 107 5.41 -10.36 -3.80
C ASN A 107 6.20 -9.69 -4.96
N PRO A 108 7.20 -8.84 -4.66
CA PRO A 108 7.88 -8.03 -5.68
C PRO A 108 8.66 -8.89 -6.71
N PHE A 109 9.13 -10.05 -6.28
CA PHE A 109 9.86 -10.99 -7.13
C PHE A 109 8.92 -11.63 -8.16
N VAL A 110 7.77 -12.14 -7.72
CA VAL A 110 6.77 -12.75 -8.61
C VAL A 110 6.22 -11.71 -9.59
N GLN A 111 5.89 -10.50 -9.14
CA GLN A 111 5.48 -9.42 -10.03
C GLN A 111 6.54 -9.11 -11.09
N LYS A 112 7.83 -9.08 -10.70
CA LYS A 112 8.94 -8.81 -11.61
C LYS A 112 9.09 -9.90 -12.66
N ILE A 113 9.04 -11.18 -12.26
CA ILE A 113 9.14 -12.30 -13.20
C ILE A 113 7.98 -12.27 -14.20
N MET A 114 6.74 -12.23 -13.72
CA MET A 114 5.55 -12.20 -14.59
C MET A 114 5.61 -11.04 -15.58
N SER A 115 5.86 -9.82 -15.09
CA SER A 115 5.92 -8.62 -15.92
C SER A 115 7.01 -8.71 -16.98
N LYS A 116 8.23 -9.14 -16.62
CA LYS A 116 9.34 -9.25 -17.56
C LYS A 116 9.12 -10.35 -18.60
N THR A 117 8.65 -11.52 -18.18
CA THR A 117 8.39 -12.64 -19.09
C THR A 117 7.32 -12.27 -20.11
N ILE A 118 6.19 -11.72 -19.65
CA ILE A 118 5.08 -11.34 -20.53
C ILE A 118 5.50 -10.21 -21.48
N LYS A 119 6.18 -9.17 -20.98
CA LYS A 119 6.68 -8.09 -21.84
C LYS A 119 7.65 -8.60 -22.89
N GLY A 120 8.59 -9.48 -22.54
CA GLY A 120 9.52 -10.07 -23.51
C GLY A 120 8.82 -10.90 -24.60
N MET A 121 7.75 -11.62 -24.24
CA MET A 121 6.90 -12.31 -25.23
C MET A 121 6.25 -11.32 -26.18
N VAL A 122 5.65 -10.23 -25.67
CA VAL A 122 4.98 -9.21 -26.49
C VAL A 122 5.97 -8.42 -27.35
N GLU A 123 7.17 -8.10 -26.85
CA GLU A 123 8.23 -7.41 -27.59
C GLU A 123 8.73 -8.20 -28.80
N SER A 124 8.60 -9.54 -28.77
CA SER A 124 9.02 -10.42 -29.88
C SER A 124 7.96 -10.54 -30.98
N LEU A 125 6.76 -9.99 -30.79
CA LEU A 125 5.67 -10.06 -31.77
C LEU A 125 5.79 -8.94 -32.80
N GLN A 126 5.49 -9.26 -34.07
CA GLN A 126 5.22 -8.23 -35.07
C GLN A 126 3.88 -7.56 -34.74
N ARG A 127 3.90 -6.24 -34.57
CA ARG A 127 2.75 -5.45 -34.14
C ARG A 127 2.85 -4.02 -34.68
N GLU A 128 1.70 -3.42 -34.99
CA GLU A 128 1.61 -2.03 -35.43
C GLU A 128 1.78 -1.05 -34.26
N GLU A 129 1.27 -1.42 -33.09
CA GLU A 129 1.34 -0.63 -31.86
C GLU A 129 2.73 -0.73 -31.23
N THR A 130 3.44 0.40 -31.15
CA THR A 130 4.79 0.46 -30.57
C THR A 130 4.75 0.63 -29.04
N GLU A 131 3.85 1.47 -28.53
CA GLU A 131 3.67 1.73 -27.11
C GLU A 131 2.85 0.62 -26.43
N ILE A 132 3.29 0.16 -25.25
CA ILE A 132 2.59 -0.84 -24.45
C ILE A 132 2.13 -0.20 -23.14
N ASN A 133 0.86 0.18 -23.09
CA ASN A 133 0.24 0.70 -21.87
C ASN A 133 -0.32 -0.40 -20.97
N LYS A 134 -0.88 -1.46 -21.57
CA LYS A 134 -1.52 -2.59 -20.86
C LYS A 134 -1.37 -3.88 -21.66
N ILE A 135 -1.10 -4.99 -20.99
CA ILE A 135 -1.15 -6.33 -21.57
C ILE A 135 -2.17 -7.15 -20.78
N GLU A 136 -3.13 -7.75 -21.47
CA GLU A 136 -4.09 -8.69 -20.89
C GLU A 136 -3.86 -10.09 -21.48
N ILE A 137 -3.75 -11.09 -20.61
CA ILE A 137 -3.64 -12.50 -21.01
C ILE A 137 -4.91 -13.20 -20.53
N ILE A 138 -5.58 -13.88 -21.46
CA ILE A 138 -6.79 -14.65 -21.19
C ILE A 138 -6.46 -16.13 -21.36
N ILE A 139 -6.60 -16.89 -20.27
CA ILE A 139 -6.45 -18.35 -20.25
C ILE A 139 -7.80 -18.92 -19.78
N LYS A 140 -8.35 -19.88 -20.53
CA LYS A 140 -9.64 -20.53 -20.24
C LYS A 140 -9.43 -21.89 -19.60
#